data_AF-A0A1F9ACI3-F1
#
_entry.id   AF-A0A1F9ACI3-F1
#
_cell.length_a   1.000
_cell.length_b   1.000
_cell.length_c   1.000
_cell.angle_alpha   90.00
_cell.angle_beta   90.00
_cell.angle_gamma   90.00
#
_symmetry.space_group_name_H-M   'P 1'
#
loop_
_entity.id
_entity.type
_entity.pdbx_description
1 polymer ?
#
loop_
_entity_poly.entity_id
_entity_poly.type
_entity_poly.pdbx_seq_one_letter_code
_entity_poly.pdbx_strand_id
1 'polypeptide(L)'
;MKTCRLRIPLLLVAVHVLLALVTTASAELPPGSYEKLKADAQEKLKVRIVAVEEKMQGDRRLDVQFTAEVLGVERSKSGLRPGDKIQIKSYHWTKGYVGPKNPSLLPVGWVGIAYLNKADGNAKDAGKVYSIAAYGDSFEESR
;
A
#
# COMPACT_ATOMS: atom_id res chain seq x y z
N MET A 1 -20.41 -42.43 -62.22
CA MET A 1 -19.61 -41.21 -61.92
C MET A 1 -19.81 -40.85 -60.45
N LYS A 2 -18.78 -40.29 -59.82
CA LYS A 2 -18.41 -40.41 -58.40
C LYS A 2 -19.36 -39.70 -57.42
N THR A 3 -19.68 -40.39 -56.32
CA THR A 3 -20.36 -39.85 -55.13
C THR A 3 -19.47 -38.84 -54.39
N CYS A 4 -20.07 -37.74 -53.96
CA CYS A 4 -19.40 -36.61 -53.32
C CYS A 4 -19.14 -36.87 -51.83
N ARG A 5 -18.09 -36.20 -51.36
CA ARG A 5 -17.20 -36.58 -50.26
C ARG A 5 -17.65 -36.15 -48.87
N LEU A 6 -17.35 -37.04 -47.92
CA LEU A 6 -16.62 -36.82 -46.66
C LEU A 6 -17.08 -35.72 -45.68
N ARG A 7 -17.50 -36.23 -44.51
CA ARG A 7 -17.82 -35.61 -43.23
C ARG A 7 -16.80 -34.58 -42.73
N ILE A 8 -17.28 -33.46 -42.19
CA ILE A 8 -16.59 -32.65 -41.19
C ILE A 8 -17.61 -32.42 -40.06
N PRO A 9 -17.36 -32.92 -38.83
CA PRO A 9 -18.34 -32.82 -37.76
C PRO A 9 -18.44 -31.38 -37.29
N LEU A 10 -19.68 -30.93 -37.14
CA LEU A 10 -20.16 -29.65 -36.59
C LEU A 10 -19.78 -29.45 -35.10
N LEU A 11 -18.66 -30.03 -34.64
CA LEU A 11 -18.33 -30.22 -33.22
C LEU A 11 -17.02 -29.55 -32.80
N LEU A 12 -16.46 -28.66 -33.62
CA LEU A 12 -15.17 -27.99 -33.35
C LEU A 12 -15.27 -26.48 -33.14
N VAL A 13 -16.46 -25.87 -33.32
CA VAL A 13 -16.64 -24.42 -33.16
C VAL A 13 -17.08 -24.03 -31.74
N ALA A 14 -17.58 -24.96 -30.93
CA ALA A 14 -18.07 -24.67 -29.58
C ALA A 14 -16.98 -24.64 -28.48
N VAL A 15 -15.73 -24.99 -28.80
CA VAL A 15 -14.62 -25.12 -27.83
C VAL A 15 -13.58 -24.00 -27.98
N HIS A 16 -13.98 -22.80 -28.42
CA HIS A 16 -13.05 -21.66 -28.55
C HIS A 16 -13.59 -20.34 -27.98
N VAL A 17 -14.77 -20.34 -27.34
CA VAL A 17 -15.36 -19.15 -26.70
C VAL A 17 -15.53 -19.37 -25.19
N LEU A 18 -14.53 -19.96 -24.53
CA LEU A 18 -14.53 -20.14 -23.07
C LEU A 18 -13.16 -19.79 -22.45
N LEU A 19 -12.42 -18.86 -23.05
CA LEU A 19 -11.10 -18.46 -22.57
C LEU A 19 -10.91 -16.93 -22.63
N ALA A 20 -11.88 -16.19 -22.09
CA ALA A 20 -11.76 -14.73 -21.97
C ALA A 20 -12.27 -14.16 -20.64
N LEU A 21 -12.41 -14.98 -19.59
CA LEU A 21 -12.40 -14.46 -18.22
C LEU A 21 -10.94 -14.34 -17.78
N VAL A 22 -10.24 -13.37 -18.37
CA VAL A 22 -8.98 -12.89 -17.80
C VAL A 22 -9.38 -12.14 -16.54
N THR A 23 -9.36 -12.83 -15.41
CA THR A 23 -9.44 -12.20 -14.10
C THR A 23 -8.29 -11.20 -14.05
N THR A 24 -8.61 -9.92 -13.97
CA THR A 24 -7.67 -8.90 -13.51
C THR A 24 -7.45 -9.15 -12.03
N ALA A 25 -6.76 -10.25 -11.71
CA ALA A 25 -6.25 -10.51 -10.39
C ALA A 25 -5.15 -9.49 -10.17
N SER A 26 -5.51 -8.34 -9.60
CA SER A 26 -4.54 -7.55 -8.86
C SER A 26 -3.87 -8.53 -7.90
N ALA A 27 -2.54 -8.60 -7.94
CA ALA A 27 -1.74 -9.29 -6.94
C ALA A 27 -1.80 -8.51 -5.62
N GLU A 28 -3.02 -8.25 -5.14
CA GLU A 28 -3.29 -7.80 -3.80
C GLU A 28 -3.01 -8.99 -2.88
N LEU A 29 -2.38 -8.71 -1.74
CA LEU A 29 -2.04 -9.71 -0.74
C LEU A 29 -3.26 -10.60 -0.42
N PRO A 30 -3.08 -11.86 0.03
CA PRO A 30 -4.18 -12.73 0.43
C PRO A 30 -5.20 -12.00 1.32
N PRO A 31 -6.50 -12.35 1.26
CA PRO A 31 -7.51 -11.69 2.08
C PRO A 31 -7.12 -11.78 3.57
N GLY A 32 -7.21 -10.65 4.28
CA GLY A 32 -6.79 -10.57 5.69
C GLY A 32 -5.31 -10.20 5.91
N SER A 33 -4.48 -10.11 4.86
CA SER A 33 -3.06 -9.80 5.02
C SER A 33 -2.80 -8.37 5.50
N TYR A 34 -3.56 -7.38 5.04
CA TYR A 34 -3.39 -5.99 5.50
C TYR A 34 -3.83 -5.84 6.96
N GLU A 35 -4.90 -6.51 7.37
CA GLU A 35 -5.39 -6.53 8.74
C GLU A 35 -4.35 -7.14 9.69
N LYS A 36 -3.68 -8.22 9.27
CA LYS A 36 -2.55 -8.79 10.02
C LYS A 36 -1.38 -7.82 10.12
N LEU A 37 -0.99 -7.16 9.03
CA LEU A 37 0.08 -6.16 9.05
C LEU A 37 -0.27 -4.98 9.97
N LYS A 38 -1.52 -4.51 9.96
CA LYS A 38 -2.03 -3.48 10.88
C LYS A 38 -2.05 -3.97 12.33
N ALA A 39 -2.41 -5.23 12.57
CA ALA A 39 -2.39 -5.84 13.88
C ALA A 39 -0.96 -6.02 14.42
N ASP A 40 0.01 -6.32 13.55
CA ASP A 40 1.42 -6.51 13.93
C ASP A 40 2.20 -5.18 14.01
N ALA A 41 1.62 -4.09 13.50
CA ALA A 41 2.23 -2.76 13.55
C ALA A 41 2.56 -2.36 15.00
N GLN A 42 3.79 -1.87 15.20
CA GLN A 42 4.28 -1.46 16.52
C GLN A 42 3.52 -0.24 17.06
N GLU A 43 3.12 0.65 16.17
CA GLU A 43 2.46 1.91 16.49
C GLU A 43 1.11 1.97 15.78
N LYS A 44 0.08 2.38 16.52
CA LYS A 44 -1.22 2.80 16.00
C LYS A 44 -1.52 4.17 16.59
N LEU A 45 -1.43 5.20 15.76
CA LEU A 45 -1.43 6.59 16.21
C LEU A 45 -2.47 7.39 15.44
N LYS A 46 -3.17 8.28 16.14
CA LYS A 46 -3.89 9.37 15.47
C LYS A 46 -2.91 10.51 15.22
N VAL A 47 -2.71 10.88 13.96
CA VAL A 47 -1.69 11.86 13.56
C VAL A 47 -2.27 12.98 12.71
N ARG A 48 -1.59 14.12 12.71
CA ARG A 48 -1.78 15.21 11.75
C ARG A 48 -0.53 15.37 10.92
N ILE A 49 -0.64 15.41 9.59
CA ILE A 49 0.48 15.74 8.72
C ILE A 49 0.75 17.24 8.79
N VAL A 50 1.97 17.63 9.14
CA VAL A 50 2.38 19.03 9.25
C VAL A 50 3.35 19.45 8.15
N ALA A 51 4.06 18.51 7.54
CA ALA A 51 4.89 18.75 6.36
C ALA A 51 5.02 17.49 5.51
N VAL A 52 5.26 17.67 4.22
CA VAL A 52 5.48 16.61 3.25
C VAL A 52 6.72 16.95 2.44
N GLU A 53 7.66 16.02 2.37
CA GLU A 53 8.84 16.09 1.52
C GLU A 53 8.79 14.95 0.52
N GLU A 54 8.90 15.27 -0.76
CA GLU A 54 8.83 14.31 -1.84
C GLU A 54 10.14 14.32 -2.63
N LYS A 55 10.68 13.13 -2.91
CA LYS A 55 11.90 12.99 -3.70
C LYS A 55 11.72 11.89 -4.73
N MET A 56 11.85 12.25 -6.00
CA MET A 56 11.81 11.27 -7.07
C MET A 56 13.04 10.34 -6.97
N GLN A 57 12.76 9.04 -6.92
CA GLN A 57 13.75 7.97 -6.94
C GLN A 57 13.65 7.23 -8.28
N GLY A 58 14.53 7.57 -9.21
CA GLY A 58 14.49 7.03 -10.58
C GLY A 58 13.30 7.60 -11.36
N ASP A 59 12.65 6.76 -12.19
CA ASP A 59 11.65 7.20 -13.16
C ASP A 59 10.20 6.90 -12.77
N ARG A 60 9.98 6.11 -11.71
CA ARG A 60 8.66 5.56 -11.36
C ARG A 60 8.33 5.50 -9.87
N ARG A 61 9.28 5.84 -9.00
CA ARG A 61 9.08 5.84 -7.54
C ARG A 61 9.31 7.23 -6.98
N LEU A 62 8.39 7.65 -6.12
CA LEU A 62 8.47 8.87 -5.34
C LEU A 62 8.66 8.45 -3.89
N ASP A 63 9.82 8.73 -3.31
CA ASP A 63 10.01 8.58 -1.87
C ASP A 63 9.34 9.76 -1.17
N VAL A 64 8.55 9.48 -0.14
CA VAL A 64 7.73 10.47 0.55
C VAL A 64 8.06 10.42 2.04
N GLN A 65 8.45 11.56 2.60
CA GLN A 65 8.69 11.71 4.02
C GLN A 65 7.67 12.68 4.59
N PHE A 66 6.79 12.16 5.44
CA PHE A 66 5.84 12.98 6.18
C PHE A 66 6.45 13.39 7.50
N THR A 67 6.30 14.66 7.87
CA THR A 67 6.42 15.07 9.27
C THR A 67 5.02 15.12 9.84
N ALA A 68 4.80 14.43 10.95
CA ALA A 68 3.50 14.31 11.57
C ALA A 68 3.56 14.66 13.06
N GLU A 69 2.49 15.27 13.55
CA GLU A 69 2.23 15.48 14.98
C GLU A 69 1.30 14.38 15.48
N VAL A 70 1.68 13.72 16.57
CA VAL A 70 0.84 12.71 17.23
C VAL A 70 -0.26 13.42 17.99
N LEU A 71 -1.51 13.27 17.55
CA LEU A 71 -2.68 13.79 18.26
C LEU A 71 -3.19 12.81 19.32
N GLY A 72 -3.00 11.51 19.11
CA GLY A 72 -3.46 10.45 20.00
C GLY A 72 -2.70 9.15 19.79
N VAL A 73 -2.65 8.32 20.83
CA VAL A 73 -1.93 7.05 20.83
C VAL A 73 -2.92 5.95 21.18
N GLU A 74 -3.25 5.09 20.21
CA GLU A 74 -4.05 3.89 20.48
C GLU A 74 -3.17 2.71 20.90
N ARG A 75 -1.96 2.65 20.33
CA ARG A 75 -0.93 1.66 20.68
C ARG A 75 0.44 2.23 20.37
N SER A 76 1.36 2.08 21.31
CA SER A 76 2.76 2.41 21.08
C SER A 76 3.70 1.43 21.75
N LYS A 77 4.66 0.90 20.98
CA LYS A 77 5.73 0.03 21.48
C LYS A 77 6.99 0.84 21.79
N SER A 78 7.17 1.98 21.13
CA SER A 78 8.30 2.91 21.31
C SER A 78 8.06 4.00 22.36
N GLY A 79 6.86 4.10 22.93
CA GLY A 79 6.53 5.05 24.00
C GLY A 79 6.23 6.48 23.49
N LEU A 80 5.66 6.59 22.28
CA LEU A 80 5.19 7.87 21.74
C LEU A 80 4.05 8.43 22.57
N ARG A 81 3.94 9.75 22.59
CA ARG A 81 2.92 10.49 23.33
C ARG A 81 2.23 11.53 22.44
N PRO A 82 0.99 11.93 22.77
CA PRO A 82 0.37 13.09 22.13
C PRO A 82 1.26 14.34 22.23
N GLY A 83 1.32 15.13 21.16
CA GLY A 83 2.19 16.28 20.98
C GLY A 83 3.57 15.95 20.41
N ASP A 84 3.94 14.67 20.30
CA ASP A 84 5.22 14.28 19.71
C ASP A 84 5.24 14.56 18.20
N LYS A 85 6.35 15.12 17.71
CA LYS A 85 6.64 15.19 16.28
C LYS A 85 7.46 13.98 15.84
N ILE A 86 6.99 13.33 14.78
CA ILE A 86 7.60 12.12 14.21
C ILE A 86 7.81 12.28 12.71
N GLN A 87 8.75 11.50 12.16
CA GLN A 87 8.95 11.39 10.72
C GLN A 87 8.46 10.03 10.25
N ILE A 88 7.68 10.01 9.16
CA ILE A 88 7.11 8.81 8.58
C ILE A 88 7.64 8.67 7.15
N LYS A 89 8.46 7.63 6.94
CA LYS A 89 8.98 7.23 5.63
C LYS A 89 7.92 6.38 4.91
N SER A 90 7.51 6.85 3.75
CA SER A 90 6.57 6.23 2.83
C SER A 90 7.12 6.32 1.40
N TYR A 91 6.36 5.82 0.44
CA TYR A 91 6.65 5.94 -0.98
C TYR A 91 5.35 5.94 -1.78
N HIS A 92 5.43 6.37 -3.03
CA HIS A 92 4.34 6.31 -3.99
C HIS A 92 4.87 5.90 -5.37
N TRP A 93 4.22 4.96 -6.02
CA TRP A 93 4.51 4.61 -7.41
C TRP A 93 3.77 5.57 -8.34
N THR A 94 4.50 6.28 -9.21
CA THR A 94 3.92 7.27 -10.14
C THR A 94 3.50 6.67 -11.48
N LYS A 95 3.98 5.46 -11.78
CA LYS A 95 3.61 4.67 -12.95
C LYS A 95 2.99 3.35 -12.51
N GLY A 96 2.33 2.66 -13.44
CA GLY A 96 1.75 1.35 -13.19
C GLY A 96 2.74 0.40 -12.51
N TYR A 97 2.34 -0.14 -11.36
CA TYR A 97 3.11 -1.06 -10.55
C TYR A 97 2.24 -2.25 -10.18
N VAL A 98 2.81 -3.45 -10.28
CA VAL A 98 2.15 -4.70 -9.86
C VAL A 98 2.73 -5.08 -8.50
N GLY A 99 1.92 -4.98 -7.45
CA GLY A 99 2.30 -5.34 -6.09
C GLY A 99 1.27 -4.86 -5.05
N PRO A 100 1.65 -4.74 -3.76
CA PRO A 100 0.77 -4.28 -2.71
C PRO A 100 0.17 -2.89 -3.01
N LYS A 101 -0.94 -2.57 -2.36
CA LYS A 101 -1.66 -1.31 -2.49
C LYS A 101 -0.67 -0.13 -2.39
N ASN A 102 -0.71 0.74 -3.38
CA ASN A 102 0.16 1.92 -3.46
C ASN A 102 -0.20 2.91 -2.33
N PRO A 103 0.76 3.35 -1.48
CA PRO A 103 0.46 4.30 -0.42
C PRO A 103 -0.05 5.64 -0.94
N SER A 104 -1.05 6.20 -0.27
CA SER A 104 -1.62 7.49 -0.67
C SER A 104 -0.68 8.65 -0.35
N LEU A 105 -0.68 9.68 -1.19
CA LEU A 105 -0.05 10.96 -0.90
C LEU A 105 -0.98 11.77 0.01
N LEU A 106 -0.54 12.00 1.25
CA LEU A 106 -1.34 12.69 2.25
C LEU A 106 -1.03 14.20 2.20
N PRO A 107 -2.04 15.08 2.08
CA PRO A 107 -1.80 16.52 2.10
C PRO A 107 -1.44 17.01 3.50
N VAL A 108 -0.77 18.16 3.58
CA VAL A 108 -0.58 18.89 4.84
C VAL A 108 -1.94 19.21 5.46
N GLY A 109 -2.06 19.00 6.77
CA GLY A 109 -3.31 19.15 7.51
C GLY A 109 -4.17 17.90 7.57
N TRP A 110 -3.85 16.85 6.81
CA TRP A 110 -4.56 15.56 6.89
C TRP A 110 -4.50 14.99 8.30
N VAL A 111 -5.63 14.47 8.78
CA VAL A 111 -5.75 13.84 10.09
C VAL A 111 -6.32 12.43 9.94
N GLY A 112 -5.67 11.45 10.57
CA GLY A 112 -6.15 10.08 10.54
C GLY A 112 -5.33 9.14 11.40
N ILE A 113 -5.63 7.86 11.30
CA ILE A 113 -4.91 6.78 11.97
C ILE A 113 -3.75 6.33 11.08
N ALA A 114 -2.57 6.21 11.68
CA ALA A 114 -1.37 5.71 11.05
C ALA A 114 -0.89 4.43 11.76
N TYR A 115 -0.64 3.38 10.96
CA TYR A 115 -0.04 2.12 11.41
C TYR A 115 1.44 2.10 11.00
N LEU A 116 2.33 2.14 12.00
CA LEU A 116 3.75 2.38 11.76
C LEU A 116 4.64 1.36 12.47
N ASN A 117 5.82 1.15 11.91
CA ASN A 117 6.92 0.42 12.53
C ASN A 117 8.11 1.35 12.70
N LYS A 118 8.91 1.15 13.74
CA LYS A 118 10.17 1.88 13.90
C LYS A 118 11.04 1.61 12.68
N ALA A 119 11.53 2.66 12.02
CA ALA A 119 12.42 2.48 10.90
C ALA A 119 13.77 1.96 11.40
N ASP A 120 14.37 1.01 10.68
CA ASP A 120 15.72 0.56 10.95
C ASP A 120 16.68 1.74 10.67
N GLY A 121 17.15 2.36 11.74
CA GLY A 121 18.00 3.54 11.67
C GLY A 121 19.47 3.18 11.54
N ASN A 122 20.16 3.76 10.56
CA ASN A 122 21.58 4.06 10.74
C ASN A 122 21.70 5.03 11.93
N ALA A 123 22.69 4.82 12.80
CA ALA A 123 22.89 5.47 14.11
C ALA A 123 22.96 7.02 14.12
N LYS A 124 22.75 7.70 12.98
CA LYS A 124 22.70 9.15 12.86
C LYS A 124 21.28 9.74 12.91
N ASP A 125 20.24 8.92 12.70
CA ASP A 125 18.85 9.32 12.93
C ASP A 125 18.48 9.06 14.40
N ALA A 126 18.90 9.95 15.31
CA ALA A 126 18.53 9.91 16.73
C ALA A 126 17.04 10.24 16.99
N GLY A 127 16.22 10.31 15.94
CA GLY A 127 14.87 10.84 15.95
C GLY A 127 13.80 9.76 15.81
N LYS A 128 12.59 10.14 16.20
CA LYS A 128 11.34 9.38 16.11
C LYS A 128 10.95 9.11 14.64
N VAL A 129 11.73 8.27 13.97
CA VAL A 129 11.58 7.91 12.55
C VAL A 129 10.88 6.55 12.44
N TYR A 130 9.84 6.52 11.63
CA TYR A 130 8.99 5.35 11.42
C TYR A 130 8.78 5.11 9.94
N SER A 131 8.42 3.89 9.57
CA SER A 131 7.98 3.50 8.24
C SER A 131 6.56 2.97 8.28
N ILE A 132 5.86 3.07 7.14
CA ILE A 132 4.53 2.47 6.96
C ILE A 132 4.55 0.95 7.25
N ALA A 133 3.56 0.45 8.00
CA ALA A 133 3.53 -0.96 8.44
C ALA A 133 2.71 -1.88 7.52
N ALA A 134 1.75 -1.34 6.77
CA ALA A 134 0.77 -2.08 5.97
C ALA A 134 0.66 -1.53 4.53
N TYR A 135 1.79 -1.14 3.92
CA TYR A 135 1.83 -0.57 2.57
C TYR A 135 0.82 0.58 2.42
N GLY A 136 0.05 0.62 1.34
CA GLY A 136 -0.96 1.65 1.13
C GLY A 136 -2.23 1.55 1.95
N ASP A 137 -2.29 0.61 2.89
CA ASP A 137 -3.33 0.53 3.91
C ASP A 137 -2.85 1.01 5.29
N SER A 138 -1.68 1.63 5.37
CA SER A 138 -1.11 2.12 6.62
C SER A 138 -1.78 3.39 7.15
N PHE A 139 -2.67 4.01 6.38
CA PHE A 139 -3.36 5.23 6.74
C PHE A 139 -4.86 5.05 6.58
N GLU A 140 -5.60 5.33 7.65
CA GLU A 140 -7.06 5.29 7.68
C GLU A 140 -7.57 6.68 8.08
N GLU A 141 -8.59 7.18 7.39
CA GLU A 141 -9.18 8.48 7.72
C GLU A 141 -9.89 8.39 9.08
N SER A 142 -9.55 9.28 10.01
CA SER A 142 -10.30 9.41 11.26
C SER A 142 -11.45 10.37 10.99
N ARG A 143 -12.68 9.85 10.92
CA ARG A 143 -13.87 10.66 11.12
C ARG A 143 -13.89 11.27 12.52
#